data_AF-A0A3L6FD29-F1
#
_entry.id   AF-A0A3L6FD29-F1
#
_cell.length_a   1.000
_cell.length_b   1.000
_cell.length_c   1.000
_cell.angle_alpha   90.00
_cell.angle_beta   90.00
_cell.angle_gamma   90.00
#
_symmetry.space_group_name_H-M   'P 1'
#
loop_
_entity.id
_entity.type
_entity.pdbx_description
1 polymer ?
#
loop_
_entity_poly.entity_id
_entity_poly.type
_entity_poly.pdbx_seq_one_letter_code
_entity_poly.pdbx_strand_id
1 'polypeptide(L)'
;MDAKRSGASLSIETCPHYLTFSSEEVPDGDTRFKCSPPICGDTNRENLWKALLDGHIDMLSSDHSPSTPDLKLMEEGDFLRAWGGISSLQNISAYLGKQLSGKVLSTFVRGNLVFAEDKHANAACGVPILAK
;
A
#
# COMPACT_ATOMS: atom_id res chain seq x y z
N MET A 1 -11.70 11.84 -14.90
CA MET A 1 -12.07 10.77 -15.86
C MET A 1 -12.31 11.28 -17.28
N ASP A 2 -12.60 12.57 -17.46
CA ASP A 2 -12.92 13.16 -18.77
C ASP A 2 -11.84 12.90 -19.83
N ALA A 3 -10.56 12.97 -19.46
CA ALA A 3 -9.44 12.65 -20.37
C ALA A 3 -9.47 11.19 -20.87
N LYS A 4 -9.71 10.21 -19.98
CA LYS A 4 -9.88 8.81 -20.39
C LYS A 4 -11.11 8.65 -21.28
N ARG A 5 -12.22 9.31 -20.94
CA ARG A 5 -13.48 9.27 -21.72
C ARG A 5 -13.37 9.93 -23.08
N SER A 6 -12.51 10.94 -23.23
CA SER A 6 -12.20 11.58 -24.52
C SER A 6 -11.18 10.82 -25.35
N GLY A 7 -10.78 9.60 -24.93
CA GLY A 7 -9.89 8.72 -25.67
C GLY A 7 -8.40 8.98 -25.44
N ALA A 8 -8.01 9.81 -24.46
CA ALA A 8 -6.61 10.00 -24.13
C ALA A 8 -6.00 8.69 -23.57
N SER A 9 -4.81 8.35 -24.06
CA SER A 9 -4.03 7.23 -23.51
C SER A 9 -3.34 7.70 -22.22
N LEU A 10 -3.97 7.43 -21.09
CA LEU A 10 -3.48 7.78 -19.76
C LEU A 10 -3.71 6.63 -18.79
N SER A 11 -2.70 6.33 -17.99
CA SER A 11 -2.80 5.47 -16.81
C SER A 11 -2.75 6.29 -15.51
N ILE A 12 -3.38 5.79 -14.46
CA ILE A 12 -3.49 6.38 -13.14
C ILE A 12 -3.04 5.30 -12.15
N GLU A 13 -2.14 5.67 -11.25
CA GLU A 13 -1.78 4.84 -10.11
C GLU A 13 -2.19 5.49 -8.78
N THR A 14 -2.25 4.69 -7.72
CA THR A 14 -2.22 5.17 -6.35
C THR A 14 -1.33 4.26 -5.49
N CYS A 15 -1.08 4.67 -4.25
CA CYS A 15 -0.22 3.96 -3.32
C CYS A 15 -0.98 3.48 -2.07
N PRO A 16 -0.61 2.33 -1.48
CA PRO A 16 -1.26 1.79 -0.29
C PRO A 16 -1.37 2.79 0.86
N HIS A 17 -0.38 3.65 1.07
CA HIS A 17 -0.41 4.63 2.16
C HIS A 17 -1.51 5.69 1.98
N TYR A 18 -1.93 6.02 0.75
CA TYR A 18 -3.07 6.91 0.49
C TYR A 18 -4.44 6.21 0.65
N LEU A 19 -4.47 4.88 0.60
CA LEU A 19 -5.67 4.07 0.86
C LEU A 19 -5.77 3.68 2.35
N THR A 20 -4.66 3.72 3.07
CA THR A 20 -4.57 3.24 4.45
C THR A 20 -4.72 4.35 5.45
N PHE A 21 -4.01 5.47 5.28
CA PHE A 21 -3.96 6.54 6.27
C PHE A 21 -4.80 7.73 5.84
N SER A 22 -5.39 8.41 6.81
CA SER A 22 -5.88 9.78 6.65
C SER A 22 -5.09 10.75 7.52
N SER A 23 -5.07 12.03 7.16
CA SER A 23 -4.31 13.05 7.91
C SER A 23 -4.77 13.19 9.36
N GLU A 24 -6.03 12.89 9.65
CA GLU A 24 -6.59 12.90 11.01
C GLU A 24 -5.99 11.80 11.91
N GLU A 25 -5.43 10.74 11.33
CA GLU A 25 -4.78 9.63 12.06
C GLU A 25 -3.28 9.86 12.27
N VAL A 26 -2.69 10.90 11.67
CA VAL A 26 -1.26 11.22 11.77
C VAL A 26 -1.03 12.08 13.02
N PRO A 27 -0.26 11.62 14.00
CA PRO A 27 0.06 12.44 15.18
C PRO A 27 0.84 13.70 14.81
N ASP A 28 0.60 14.79 15.53
CA ASP A 28 1.33 16.04 15.36
C ASP A 28 2.85 15.81 15.47
N GLY A 29 3.59 16.29 14.47
CA GLY A 29 5.04 16.15 14.41
C GLY A 29 5.55 14.76 14.02
N ASP A 30 4.68 13.79 13.69
CA ASP A 30 5.14 12.46 13.30
C ASP A 30 5.62 12.40 11.83
N THR A 31 6.85 12.83 11.61
CA THR A 31 7.51 12.92 10.30
C THR A 31 7.71 11.57 9.60
N ARG A 32 7.43 10.44 10.26
CA ARG A 32 7.40 9.12 9.60
C ARG A 32 6.36 9.07 8.47
N PHE A 33 5.30 9.88 8.59
CA PHE A 33 4.22 10.00 7.60
C PHE A 33 4.51 11.02 6.48
N LYS A 34 5.65 11.72 6.51
CA LYS A 34 6.01 12.68 5.45
C LYS A 34 6.23 11.96 4.11
N CYS A 35 5.48 12.36 3.09
CA CYS A 35 5.61 11.93 1.69
C CYS A 35 5.14 13.04 0.73
N SER A 36 5.38 12.85 -0.58
CA SER A 36 4.91 13.76 -1.63
C SER A 36 4.33 12.96 -2.79
N PRO A 37 3.04 13.11 -3.14
CA PRO A 37 2.01 13.94 -2.46
C PRO A 37 1.78 13.62 -0.96
N PRO A 38 1.28 14.57 -0.15
CA PRO A 38 1.02 14.31 1.28
C PRO A 38 -0.20 13.39 1.48
N ILE A 39 -0.28 12.74 2.64
CA ILE A 39 -1.48 12.04 3.08
C ILE A 39 -2.59 13.09 3.30
N CYS A 40 -3.73 12.90 2.64
CA CYS A 40 -4.89 13.78 2.73
C CYS A 40 -5.90 13.29 3.78
N GLY A 41 -6.96 14.07 4.02
CA GLY A 41 -8.03 13.72 4.94
C GLY A 41 -8.88 12.52 4.49
N ASP A 42 -9.72 12.03 5.40
CA ASP A 42 -10.44 10.78 5.22
C ASP A 42 -11.38 10.76 4.00
N THR A 43 -12.03 11.89 3.70
CA THR A 43 -12.84 12.03 2.48
C THR A 43 -12.04 11.76 1.20
N ASN A 44 -10.76 12.13 1.15
CA ASN A 44 -9.91 11.79 0.01
C ASN A 44 -9.60 10.30 -0.05
N ARG A 45 -9.32 9.68 1.10
CA ARG A 45 -9.08 8.23 1.22
C ARG A 45 -10.27 7.42 0.73
N GLU A 46 -11.49 7.76 1.15
CA GLU A 46 -12.72 7.12 0.69
C GLU A 46 -12.94 7.26 -0.82
N ASN A 47 -12.70 8.46 -1.36
CA ASN A 47 -12.80 8.70 -2.81
C ASN A 47 -11.77 7.89 -3.60
N LEU A 48 -10.55 7.70 -3.08
CA LEU A 48 -9.54 6.85 -3.70
C LEU A 48 -9.95 5.37 -3.69
N TRP A 49 -10.52 4.88 -2.58
CA TRP A 49 -11.08 3.52 -2.51
C TRP A 49 -12.20 3.32 -3.53
N LYS A 50 -13.13 4.27 -3.61
CA LYS A 50 -14.19 4.24 -4.61
C LYS A 50 -13.63 4.23 -6.03
N ALA A 51 -12.70 5.12 -6.35
CA ALA A 51 -12.07 5.18 -7.67
C ALA A 51 -11.32 3.89 -8.03
N LEU A 52 -10.68 3.24 -7.06
CA LEU A 52 -10.03 1.95 -7.26
C LEU A 52 -11.05 0.85 -7.60
N LEU A 53 -12.13 0.75 -6.81
CA LEU A 53 -13.17 -0.26 -7.01
C LEU A 53 -13.99 -0.03 -8.29
N ASP A 54 -14.18 1.23 -8.67
CA ASP A 54 -14.85 1.63 -9.92
C ASP A 54 -13.93 1.46 -11.15
N GLY A 55 -12.70 0.95 -10.98
CA GLY A 55 -11.74 0.70 -12.06
C GLY A 55 -11.17 1.97 -12.70
N HIS A 56 -11.21 3.10 -12.01
CA HIS A 56 -10.65 4.37 -12.48
C HIS A 56 -9.13 4.46 -12.30
N ILE A 57 -8.61 3.76 -11.28
CA ILE A 57 -7.18 3.61 -11.00
C ILE A 57 -6.71 2.29 -11.60
N ASP A 58 -5.67 2.34 -12.43
CA ASP A 58 -5.21 1.19 -13.21
C ASP A 58 -4.21 0.32 -12.43
N MET A 59 -3.48 0.91 -11.48
CA MET A 59 -2.39 0.23 -10.78
C MET A 59 -2.23 0.69 -9.33
N LEU A 60 -1.79 -0.24 -8.47
CA LEU A 60 -1.22 0.07 -7.16
C LEU A 60 0.31 0.00 -7.23
N SER A 61 0.97 1.08 -6.82
CA SER A 61 2.43 1.16 -6.70
C SER A 61 2.81 1.43 -5.24
N SER A 62 4.04 1.11 -4.85
CA SER A 62 4.48 1.33 -3.47
C SER A 62 4.87 2.79 -3.19
N ASP A 63 5.37 3.47 -4.22
CA ASP A 63 6.21 4.66 -4.08
C ASP A 63 7.25 4.51 -2.95
N HIS A 64 7.95 3.37 -2.99
CA HIS A 64 8.95 3.04 -1.98
C HIS A 64 10.14 3.99 -2.04
N SER A 65 10.24 4.86 -1.03
CA SER A 65 11.28 5.88 -0.91
C SER A 65 11.85 5.89 0.51
N PRO A 66 12.68 4.89 0.87
CA PRO A 66 13.24 4.77 2.21
C PRO A 66 14.35 5.79 2.46
N SER A 67 14.57 6.11 3.73
CA SER A 67 15.73 6.86 4.23
C SER A 67 16.27 6.19 5.49
N THR A 68 17.45 6.63 5.94
CA THR A 68 17.88 6.34 7.31
C THR A 68 16.92 6.99 8.31
N PRO A 69 16.77 6.43 9.53
CA PRO A 69 15.94 7.01 10.57
C PRO A 69 16.33 8.44 10.95
N ASP A 70 17.63 8.76 10.94
CA ASP A 70 18.14 10.09 11.29
C ASP A 70 17.60 11.19 10.38
N LEU A 71 17.40 10.88 9.09
CA LEU A 71 16.85 11.84 8.12
C LEU A 71 15.35 12.09 8.29
N LYS A 72 14.66 11.29 9.11
CA LYS A 72 13.24 11.53 9.44
C LYS A 72 13.07 12.63 10.49
N LEU A 73 14.09 12.99 11.26
CA LEU A 73 14.01 14.06 12.27
C LEU A 73 12.81 13.91 13.22
N MET A 74 12.53 12.67 13.67
CA MET A 74 11.33 12.34 14.45
C MET A 74 11.24 13.07 15.80
N GLU A 75 12.38 13.45 16.38
CA GLU A 75 12.41 14.24 17.63
C GLU A 75 12.11 15.72 17.38
N GLU A 76 12.52 16.26 16.23
CA GLU A 76 12.27 17.67 15.87
C GLU A 76 10.82 17.90 15.42
N GLY A 77 10.22 16.89 14.78
CA GLY A 77 8.84 16.95 14.29
C GLY A 77 8.59 17.91 13.12
N ASP A 78 9.66 18.46 12.54
CA ASP A 78 9.56 19.43 11.44
C ASP A 78 9.38 18.73 10.08
N PHE A 79 8.13 18.71 9.63
CA PHE A 79 7.74 18.18 8.32
C PHE A 79 8.36 18.94 7.14
N LEU A 80 8.83 20.17 7.27
CA LEU A 80 9.49 20.85 6.15
C LEU A 80 10.91 20.33 5.96
N ARG A 81 11.62 20.02 7.05
CA ARG A 81 13.01 19.56 7.02
C ARG A 81 13.19 18.05 6.86
N ALA A 82 12.29 17.24 7.43
CA ALA A 82 12.43 15.77 7.41
C ALA A 82 12.47 15.19 5.98
N TRP A 83 13.04 14.00 5.78
CA TRP A 83 12.95 13.31 4.48
C TRP A 83 11.51 12.87 4.16
N GLY A 84 11.03 13.22 2.97
CA GLY A 84 9.71 12.82 2.47
C GLY A 84 9.78 11.54 1.66
N GLY A 85 9.19 10.45 2.17
CA GLY A 85 9.16 9.15 1.51
C GLY A 85 8.74 8.03 2.46
N ILE A 86 7.99 7.04 1.97
CA ILE A 86 7.50 5.92 2.78
C ILE A 86 8.25 4.63 2.43
N SER A 87 8.70 3.90 3.45
CA SER A 87 9.31 2.57 3.28
C SER A 87 8.22 1.48 3.16
N SER A 88 7.57 1.39 2.01
CA SER A 88 6.35 0.59 1.79
C SER A 88 6.51 -0.70 0.98
N LEU A 89 7.66 -0.98 0.34
CA LEU A 89 7.80 -2.10 -0.62
C LEU A 89 7.41 -3.46 -0.03
N GLN A 90 7.80 -3.73 1.22
CA GLN A 90 7.49 -4.99 1.91
C GLN A 90 6.06 -5.04 2.46
N ASN A 91 5.37 -3.90 2.52
CA ASN A 91 4.12 -3.72 3.25
C ASN A 91 2.92 -3.42 2.33
N ILE A 92 3.00 -3.79 1.04
CA ILE A 92 1.84 -3.71 0.13
C ILE A 92 0.86 -4.82 0.48
N SER A 93 -0.07 -4.52 1.38
CA SER A 93 -1.18 -5.42 1.73
C SER A 93 -2.47 -4.61 1.81
N ALA A 94 -3.57 -5.15 1.26
CA ALA A 94 -4.91 -4.58 1.39
C ALA A 94 -5.42 -4.56 2.85
N TYR A 95 -4.66 -5.18 3.76
CA TYR A 95 -5.00 -5.34 5.17
C TYR A 95 -4.04 -4.63 6.11
N LEU A 96 -3.17 -3.75 5.58
CA LEU A 96 -2.21 -3.02 6.41
C LEU A 96 -2.93 -2.24 7.52
N GLY A 97 -2.47 -2.39 8.76
CA GLY A 97 -3.06 -1.73 9.94
C GLY A 97 -4.37 -2.34 10.45
N LYS A 98 -4.90 -3.39 9.83
CA LYS A 98 -6.12 -4.08 10.29
C LYS A 98 -5.78 -5.39 10.99
N GLN A 99 -6.34 -5.60 12.17
CA GLN A 99 -6.39 -6.91 12.79
C GLN A 99 -7.51 -7.72 12.14
N LEU A 100 -7.14 -8.82 11.47
CA LEU A 100 -8.11 -9.76 10.91
C LEU A 100 -8.20 -10.99 11.79
N SER A 101 -9.43 -11.41 12.11
CA SER A 101 -9.72 -12.67 12.79
C SER A 101 -10.68 -13.49 11.94
N GLY A 102 -10.39 -14.77 11.76
CA GLY A 102 -11.25 -15.66 10.99
C GLY A 102 -10.57 -16.99 10.70
N LYS A 103 -11.28 -17.88 10.00
CA LYS A 103 -10.74 -19.12 9.48
C LYS A 103 -10.20 -18.88 8.08
N VAL A 104 -8.94 -19.23 7.82
CA VAL A 104 -8.40 -19.27 6.45
C VAL A 104 -9.18 -20.35 5.69
N LEU A 105 -9.91 -19.97 4.65
CA LEU A 105 -10.64 -20.94 3.81
C LEU A 105 -9.73 -21.54 2.74
N SER A 106 -8.88 -20.71 2.16
CA SER A 106 -7.90 -21.10 1.15
C SER A 106 -6.73 -20.12 1.10
N THR A 107 -5.57 -20.57 0.61
CA THR A 107 -4.39 -19.73 0.34
C THR A 107 -3.85 -20.05 -1.04
N PHE A 108 -3.51 -19.02 -1.80
CA PHE A 108 -2.91 -19.15 -3.13
C PHE A 108 -1.53 -18.49 -3.16
N VAL A 109 -0.54 -19.17 -3.72
CA VAL A 109 0.81 -18.63 -3.97
C VAL A 109 1.08 -18.66 -5.46
N ARG A 110 1.29 -17.49 -6.07
CA ARG A 110 1.53 -17.34 -7.52
C ARG A 110 0.46 -18.06 -8.36
N GLY A 111 -0.82 -17.94 -7.95
CA GLY A 111 -1.96 -18.58 -8.62
C GLY A 111 -2.20 -20.06 -8.29
N ASN A 112 -1.34 -20.70 -7.49
CA ASN A 112 -1.50 -22.11 -7.10
C ASN A 112 -2.13 -22.23 -5.71
N LEU A 113 -3.14 -23.10 -5.55
CA LEU A 113 -3.74 -23.40 -4.25
C LEU A 113 -2.73 -24.16 -3.37
N VAL A 114 -2.36 -23.57 -2.23
CA VAL A 114 -1.38 -24.16 -1.28
C VAL A 114 -2.00 -24.59 0.06
N PHE A 115 -3.21 -24.14 0.34
CA PHE A 115 -3.98 -24.51 1.53
C PHE A 115 -5.46 -24.41 1.24
N ALA A 116 -6.27 -25.37 1.68
CA ALA A 116 -7.72 -25.32 1.72
C ALA A 116 -8.26 -26.37 2.71
N GLU A 117 -9.42 -26.12 3.31
CA GLU A 117 -10.11 -27.10 4.18
C GLU A 117 -9.20 -27.69 5.28
N ASP A 118 -8.41 -26.84 5.94
CA ASP A 118 -7.46 -27.22 6.99
C ASP A 118 -6.34 -28.19 6.53
N LYS A 119 -6.07 -28.27 5.22
CA LYS A 119 -5.01 -29.10 4.63
C LYS A 119 -4.10 -28.26 3.73
N HIS A 120 -2.80 -28.52 3.80
CA HIS A 120 -1.82 -27.99 2.85
C HIS A 120 -1.84 -28.79 1.55
N ALA A 121 -1.37 -28.17 0.46
CA ALA A 121 -1.12 -28.87 -0.79
C ALA A 121 -0.16 -30.06 -0.58
N ASN A 122 -0.45 -31.20 -1.23
CA ASN A 122 0.31 -32.44 -1.07
C ASN A 122 1.75 -32.37 -1.61
N ALA A 123 2.08 -31.31 -2.36
CA ALA A 123 3.40 -31.07 -2.92
C ALA A 123 3.71 -29.57 -2.88
N ALA A 124 5.00 -29.23 -2.80
CA ALA A 124 5.44 -27.85 -2.91
C ALA A 124 5.06 -27.27 -4.28
N CYS A 125 4.26 -26.21 -4.28
CA CYS A 125 3.89 -25.49 -5.49
C CYS A 125 4.80 -24.27 -5.66
N GLY A 126 5.78 -24.34 -6.55
CA GLY A 126 6.68 -23.22 -6.85
C GLY A 126 8.06 -23.67 -7.30
N VAL A 127 8.88 -22.70 -7.71
CA VAL A 127 10.29 -22.91 -8.06
C VAL A 127 11.15 -22.27 -6.96
N PRO A 128 12.18 -22.96 -6.43
CA PRO A 128 13.11 -22.33 -5.50
C PRO A 128 13.68 -21.04 -6.10
N ILE A 129 13.54 -19.92 -5.38
CA ILE A 129 13.98 -18.59 -5.85
C ILE A 129 15.51 -18.47 -5.81
N LEU A 130 16.19 -19.36 -5.08
CA LEU A 130 17.64 -19.43 -4.96
C LEU A 130 18.08 -20.89 -5.01
N ALA A 131 18.30 -21.38 -6.23
CA ALA A 131 19.08 -22.59 -6.48
C ALA A 131 20.08 -22.27 -7.60
N LYS A 132 21.09 -21.46 -7.25
CA LYS A 132 22.41 -21.46 -7.85
C LYS A 132 23.43 -21.20 -6.75
#